data_AF-A0A5M8E6A6-F1
#
_entry.id   AF-A0A5M8E6A6-F1
#
_cell.length_a   1.000
_cell.length_b   1.000
_cell.length_c   1.000
_cell.angle_alpha   90.00
_cell.angle_beta   90.00
_cell.angle_gamma   90.00
#
_symmetry.space_group_name_H-M   'P 1'
#
loop_
_entity.id
_entity.type
_entity.pdbx_description
1 polymer ?
#
loop_
_entity_poly.entity_id
_entity_poly.type
_entity_poly.pdbx_seq_one_letter_code
_entity_poly.pdbx_strand_id
1 'polypeptide(L)'
;MDTERKMKGSKILPAMLAVALLATQGCERHEERIFHMIRCTMAASIEKQDDSVIEKSWEITGLYMRENGIKKSQAELTAIAANIRDEIMGPPDSSWDERDSRVVKIVNSEFCTAYLNLLQPK
;
A
#
# COMPACT_ATOMS: atom_id res chain seq x y z
N MET A 1 52.72 16.32 -39.90
CA MET A 1 52.39 14.89 -40.06
C MET A 1 53.01 14.20 -38.86
N ASP A 2 52.30 13.74 -37.82
CA ASP A 2 50.93 13.28 -37.74
C ASP A 2 50.39 13.34 -36.29
N THR A 3 49.17 13.87 -36.17
CA THR A 3 48.03 13.42 -35.35
C THR A 3 48.17 13.31 -33.82
N GLU A 4 47.90 14.42 -33.12
CA GLU A 4 47.36 14.42 -31.75
C GLU A 4 45.93 13.85 -31.75
N ARG A 5 45.75 12.75 -31.03
CA ARG A 5 44.49 12.01 -30.90
C ARG A 5 43.57 12.72 -29.90
N LYS A 6 42.69 13.58 -30.41
CA LYS A 6 41.58 14.20 -29.65
C LYS A 6 40.68 13.10 -29.06
N MET A 7 40.70 12.90 -27.74
CA MET A 7 39.66 12.13 -27.06
C MET A 7 38.32 12.84 -27.26
N LYS A 8 37.46 12.28 -28.12
CA LYS A 8 36.07 12.70 -28.27
C LYS A 8 35.33 12.25 -27.01
N GLY A 9 34.95 13.24 -26.19
CA GLY A 9 34.15 13.06 -25.00
C GLY A 9 32.93 12.20 -25.28
N SER A 10 32.83 11.11 -24.52
CA SER A 10 31.64 10.26 -24.47
C SER A 10 30.52 11.07 -23.81
N LYS A 11 29.67 11.68 -24.63
CA LYS A 11 28.42 12.30 -24.17
C LYS A 11 27.39 11.16 -24.01
N ILE A 12 27.45 10.48 -22.87
CA ILE A 12 26.39 9.56 -22.47
C ILE A 12 25.15 10.43 -22.24
N LEU A 13 24.10 10.21 -23.03
CA LEU A 13 22.86 10.97 -22.99
C LEU A 13 22.24 10.94 -21.57
N PRO A 14 21.93 12.09 -20.95
CA PRO A 14 21.21 12.13 -19.66
C PRO A 14 19.73 11.72 -19.77
N ALA A 15 19.22 11.45 -20.98
CA ALA A 15 17.79 11.28 -21.25
C ALA A 15 17.21 9.94 -20.75
N MET A 16 18.03 8.92 -20.47
CA MET A 16 17.52 7.61 -20.03
C MET A 16 17.33 7.48 -18.51
N LEU A 17 17.86 8.41 -17.70
CA LEU A 17 17.73 8.34 -16.24
C LEU A 17 16.36 8.81 -15.72
N ALA A 18 15.64 9.65 -16.49
CA ALA A 18 14.33 10.17 -16.08
C ALA A 18 13.19 9.13 -16.16
N VAL A 19 13.31 8.12 -17.03
CA VAL A 19 12.28 7.06 -17.17
C VAL A 19 12.32 6.08 -15.99
N ALA A 20 13.50 5.84 -15.41
CA ALA A 20 13.65 4.95 -14.25
C ALA A 20 12.99 5.54 -12.99
N LEU A 21 13.04 6.86 -12.79
CA LEU A 21 12.45 7.54 -11.64
C LEU A 21 10.91 7.64 -11.68
N LEU A 22 10.32 7.66 -12.87
CA LEU A 22 8.85 7.63 -13.01
C LEU A 22 8.28 6.23 -12.71
N ALA A 23 9.06 5.17 -12.95
CA ALA A 23 8.65 3.80 -12.63
C ALA A 23 8.62 3.49 -11.13
N THR A 24 9.50 4.11 -10.33
CA THR A 24 9.56 3.87 -8.88
C THR A 24 8.47 4.61 -8.11
N GLN A 25 8.06 5.80 -8.56
CA GLN A 25 6.98 6.57 -7.91
C GLN A 25 5.61 5.88 -7.97
N GLY A 26 5.36 5.08 -9.02
CA GLY A 26 4.16 4.26 -9.11
C GLY A 26 4.15 3.15 -8.07
N CYS A 27 5.27 2.43 -7.94
CA CYS A 27 5.38 1.27 -7.04
C CYS A 27 5.19 1.67 -5.57
N GLU A 28 5.83 2.75 -5.10
CA GLU A 28 5.68 3.23 -3.71
C GLU A 28 4.22 3.59 -3.39
N ARG A 29 3.51 4.28 -4.30
CA ARG A 29 2.09 4.61 -4.13
C ARG A 29 1.17 3.39 -4.15
N HIS A 30 1.52 2.38 -4.93
CA HIS A 30 0.77 1.13 -5.02
C HIS A 30 0.87 0.31 -3.74
N GLU A 31 2.07 0.23 -3.16
CA GLU A 31 2.29 -0.45 -1.88
C GLU A 31 1.58 0.26 -0.73
N GLU A 32 1.67 1.60 -0.69
CA GLU A 32 0.93 2.44 0.27
C GLU A 32 -0.58 2.22 0.16
N ARG A 33 -1.13 2.11 -1.06
CA ARG A 33 -2.54 1.81 -1.24
C ARG A 33 -2.92 0.44 -0.69
N ILE A 34 -2.15 -0.61 -0.98
CA ILE A 34 -2.42 -1.96 -0.46
C ILE A 34 -2.40 -1.95 1.07
N PHE A 35 -1.42 -1.26 1.67
CA PHE A 35 -1.37 -1.06 3.11
C PHE A 35 -2.66 -0.42 3.64
N HIS A 36 -3.14 0.67 3.03
CA HIS A 36 -4.36 1.33 3.46
C HIS A 36 -5.64 0.50 3.25
N MET A 37 -5.73 -0.28 2.18
CA MET A 37 -6.85 -1.20 1.95
C MET A 37 -6.93 -2.25 3.06
N ILE A 38 -5.81 -2.93 3.35
CA ILE A 38 -5.74 -3.95 4.41
C ILE A 38 -6.01 -3.32 5.79
N ARG A 39 -5.43 -2.15 6.06
CA ARG A 39 -5.61 -1.40 7.31
C ARG A 39 -7.07 -1.04 7.57
N CYS A 40 -7.75 -0.56 6.54
CA CYS A 40 -9.16 -0.23 6.62
C CYS A 40 -10.01 -1.47 6.91
N THR A 41 -9.78 -2.57 6.18
CA THR A 41 -10.53 -3.83 6.36
C THR A 41 -10.34 -4.43 7.75
N MET A 42 -9.11 -4.42 8.27
CA MET A 42 -8.82 -4.92 9.62
C MET A 42 -9.44 -4.05 10.71
N ALA A 43 -9.45 -2.73 10.55
CA ALA A 43 -10.11 -1.85 11.51
C ALA A 43 -11.65 -2.02 11.44
N ALA A 44 -12.21 -2.08 10.23
CA ALA A 44 -13.64 -2.25 10.04
C ALA A 44 -14.16 -3.61 10.55
N SER A 45 -13.37 -4.68 10.41
CA SER A 45 -13.72 -5.99 10.98
C SER A 45 -13.70 -5.99 12.51
N ILE A 46 -12.84 -5.19 13.15
CA ILE A 46 -12.86 -5.01 14.59
C ILE A 46 -14.07 -4.16 15.03
N GLU A 47 -14.37 -3.07 14.31
CA GLU A 47 -15.46 -2.16 14.66
C GLU A 47 -16.84 -2.83 14.48
N LYS A 48 -17.06 -3.56 13.38
CA LYS A 48 -18.39 -4.04 12.96
C LYS A 48 -18.53 -5.55 12.86
N GLN A 49 -17.43 -6.31 12.89
CA GLN A 49 -17.42 -7.78 12.71
C GLN A 49 -18.16 -8.24 11.44
N ASP A 50 -17.88 -7.58 10.31
CA ASP A 50 -18.53 -7.88 9.03
C ASP A 50 -17.63 -8.72 8.11
N ASP A 51 -17.87 -10.02 8.08
CA ASP A 51 -17.13 -10.98 7.26
C ASP A 51 -17.28 -10.71 5.75
N SER A 52 -18.41 -10.15 5.31
CA SER A 52 -18.65 -9.86 3.89
C SER A 52 -17.74 -8.75 3.36
N VAL A 53 -17.44 -7.75 4.19
CA VAL A 53 -16.48 -6.69 3.89
C VAL A 53 -15.06 -7.26 3.76
N ILE A 54 -14.71 -8.25 4.59
CA ILE A 54 -13.39 -8.90 4.54
C ILE A 54 -13.22 -9.65 3.22
N GLU A 55 -14.17 -10.50 2.84
CA GLU A 55 -14.10 -11.29 1.61
C GLU A 55 -13.97 -10.38 0.38
N LYS A 56 -14.86 -9.38 0.26
CA LYS A 56 -14.85 -8.46 -0.88
C LYS A 56 -13.60 -7.58 -0.88
N SER A 57 -13.07 -7.21 0.29
CA SER A 57 -11.80 -6.50 0.38
C SER A 57 -10.64 -7.30 -0.20
N TRP A 58 -10.56 -8.60 0.13
CA TRP A 58 -9.49 -9.45 -0.40
C TRP A 58 -9.59 -9.61 -1.92
N GLU A 59 -10.82 -9.71 -2.45
CA GLU A 59 -11.06 -9.73 -3.89
C GLU A 59 -10.56 -8.44 -4.56
N ILE A 60 -10.97 -7.26 -4.06
CA ILE A 60 -10.56 -5.98 -4.64
C ILE A 60 -9.05 -5.74 -4.49
N THR A 61 -8.46 -6.12 -3.35
CA THR A 61 -6.99 -6.02 -3.15
C THR A 61 -6.25 -6.89 -4.15
N GLY A 62 -6.70 -8.13 -4.35
CA GLY A 62 -6.13 -9.04 -5.34
C GLY A 62 -6.30 -8.54 -6.77
N LEU A 63 -7.46 -7.96 -7.11
CA LEU A 63 -7.70 -7.35 -8.42
C LEU A 63 -6.77 -6.15 -8.66
N TYR A 64 -6.67 -5.24 -7.69
CA TYR A 64 -5.78 -4.08 -7.74
C TYR A 64 -4.33 -4.50 -7.98
N MET A 65 -3.86 -5.53 -7.25
CA MET A 65 -2.52 -6.07 -7.45
C MET A 65 -2.29 -6.59 -8.87
N ARG A 66 -3.24 -7.37 -9.40
CA ARG A 66 -3.15 -7.91 -10.77
C ARG A 66 -3.14 -6.81 -11.84
N GLU A 67 -4.05 -5.84 -11.74
CA GLU A 67 -4.20 -4.75 -12.71
C GLU A 67 -2.97 -3.82 -12.75
N ASN A 68 -2.26 -3.70 -11.63
CA ASN A 68 -1.08 -2.85 -11.51
C ASN A 68 0.24 -3.63 -11.57
N GLY A 69 0.21 -4.93 -11.92
CA GLY A 69 1.41 -5.76 -12.07
C GLY A 69 2.17 -6.03 -10.76
N ILE A 70 1.52 -5.84 -9.61
CA ILE A 70 2.11 -5.97 -8.28
C ILE A 70 2.14 -7.44 -7.90
N LYS A 71 3.34 -7.96 -7.67
CA LYS A 71 3.57 -9.32 -7.19
C LYS A 71 4.02 -9.24 -5.74
N LYS A 72 3.16 -9.66 -4.81
CA LYS A 72 3.54 -9.90 -3.41
C LYS A 72 3.34 -11.38 -3.09
N SER A 73 4.32 -11.94 -2.40
CA SER A 73 4.21 -13.27 -1.80
C SER A 73 3.25 -13.24 -0.61
N GLN A 74 2.79 -14.43 -0.21
CA GLN A 74 1.99 -14.58 1.02
C GLN A 74 2.73 -14.05 2.25
N ALA A 75 4.07 -14.22 2.31
CA ALA A 75 4.89 -13.75 3.41
C ALA A 75 4.88 -12.21 3.50
N GLU A 76 4.99 -11.51 2.37
CA GLU A 76 4.93 -10.05 2.32
C GLU A 76 3.56 -9.51 2.73
N LEU A 77 2.47 -10.14 2.27
CA LEU A 77 1.11 -9.76 2.69
C LEU A 77 0.88 -10.02 4.18
N THR A 78 1.41 -11.13 4.71
CA THR A 78 1.36 -11.45 6.14
C THR A 78 2.13 -10.40 6.97
N ALA A 79 3.30 -9.97 6.50
CA ALA A 79 4.09 -8.95 7.17
C ALA A 79 3.36 -7.59 7.21
N ILE A 80 2.70 -7.21 6.10
CA ILE A 80 1.86 -6.01 6.06
C ILE A 80 0.73 -6.10 7.09
N ALA A 81 0.00 -7.23 7.11
CA ALA A 81 -1.09 -7.44 8.05
C ALA A 81 -0.62 -7.46 9.52
N ALA A 82 0.56 -8.01 9.81
CA ALA A 82 1.16 -7.99 11.14
C ALA A 82 1.48 -6.55 11.59
N ASN A 83 2.13 -5.76 10.74
CA ASN A 83 2.43 -4.36 11.05
C ASN A 83 1.17 -3.54 11.31
N ILE A 84 0.12 -3.76 10.51
CA ILE A 84 -1.19 -3.12 10.68
C ILE A 84 -1.85 -3.57 11.99
N ARG A 85 -1.77 -4.86 12.32
CA ARG A 85 -2.26 -5.38 13.60
C ARG A 85 -1.58 -4.68 14.76
N ASP A 86 -0.26 -4.54 14.72
CA ASP A 86 0.50 -3.87 15.77
C ASP A 86 0.13 -2.39 15.88
N GLU A 87 -0.13 -1.72 14.76
CA GLU A 87 -0.68 -0.35 14.77
C GLU A 87 -2.05 -0.27 15.45
N ILE A 88 -2.97 -1.19 15.10
CA ILE A 88 -4.34 -1.23 15.63
C ILE A 88 -4.36 -1.66 17.10
N MET A 89 -3.48 -2.57 17.52
CA MET A 89 -3.39 -3.03 18.92
C MET A 89 -2.63 -2.04 19.78
N GLY A 90 -1.62 -1.39 19.22
CA GLY A 90 -0.79 -0.39 19.88
C GLY A 90 0.22 -1.04 20.81
N PRO A 91 0.92 -0.22 21.62
CA PRO A 91 1.79 -0.73 22.68
C PRO A 91 1.10 -1.77 23.57
N PRO A 92 1.82 -2.77 24.12
CA PRO A 92 1.23 -3.83 24.95
C PRO A 92 0.46 -3.36 26.19
N ASP A 93 0.75 -2.15 26.67
CA ASP A 93 0.10 -1.47 27.79
C ASP A 93 -1.11 -0.62 27.39
N SER A 94 -1.45 -0.58 26.09
CA SER A 94 -2.64 0.13 25.61
C SER A 94 -3.92 -0.44 26.22
N SER A 95 -4.78 0.44 26.70
CA SER A 95 -6.13 0.11 27.10
C SER A 95 -7.01 -0.27 25.92
N TRP A 96 -8.13 -0.93 26.21
CA TRP A 96 -9.15 -1.22 25.19
C TRP A 96 -9.76 0.06 24.60
N ASP A 97 -9.97 1.11 25.41
CA ASP A 97 -10.49 2.40 24.92
C ASP A 97 -9.52 3.07 23.93
N GLU A 98 -8.21 2.97 24.18
CA GLU A 98 -7.20 3.49 23.25
C GLU A 98 -7.14 2.70 21.95
N ARG A 99 -7.35 1.37 22.01
CA ARG A 99 -7.49 0.53 20.82
C ARG A 99 -8.74 0.94 20.02
N ASP A 100 -9.88 1.08 20.68
CA ASP A 100 -11.14 1.43 20.02
C ASP A 100 -11.08 2.83 19.42
N SER A 101 -10.48 3.79 20.11
CA SER A 101 -10.21 5.13 19.57
C SER A 101 -9.37 5.09 18.28
N ARG A 102 -8.34 4.23 18.24
CA ARG A 102 -7.52 4.02 17.04
C ARG A 102 -8.32 3.38 15.92
N VAL A 103 -9.10 2.34 16.21
CA VAL A 103 -10.00 1.69 15.22
C VAL A 103 -10.97 2.72 14.62
N VAL A 104 -11.68 3.47 15.46
CA VAL A 104 -12.64 4.51 15.03
C VAL A 104 -11.96 5.58 14.18
N LYS A 105 -10.75 6.01 14.54
CA LYS A 105 -9.97 6.97 13.75
C LYS A 105 -9.59 6.41 12.37
N ILE A 106 -9.26 5.12 12.28
CA ILE A 106 -8.94 4.46 11.01
C ILE A 106 -10.18 4.39 10.13
N VAL A 107 -11.30 3.89 10.66
CA VAL A 107 -12.54 3.71 9.91
C VAL A 107 -13.06 5.04 9.38
N ASN A 108 -13.01 6.10 10.19
CA ASN A 108 -13.46 7.44 9.80
C ASN A 108 -12.44 8.24 8.99
N SER A 109 -11.31 7.65 8.59
CA SER A 109 -10.41 8.31 7.64
C SER A 109 -11.05 8.42 6.26
N GLU A 110 -10.71 9.46 5.50
CA GLU A 110 -11.26 9.71 4.16
C GLU A 110 -11.08 8.50 3.24
N PHE A 111 -9.87 7.94 3.23
CA PHE A 111 -9.57 6.74 2.44
C PHE A 111 -10.47 5.57 2.84
N CYS A 112 -10.56 5.27 4.15
CA CYS A 112 -11.29 4.10 4.61
C CYS A 112 -12.79 4.24 4.38
N THR A 113 -13.34 5.43 4.61
CA THR A 113 -14.74 5.74 4.30
C THR A 113 -15.04 5.50 2.82
N ALA A 114 -14.22 6.05 1.91
CA ALA A 114 -14.39 5.84 0.47
C ALA A 114 -14.27 4.36 0.09
N TYR A 115 -13.29 3.67 0.66
CA TYR A 115 -13.04 2.26 0.38
C TYR A 115 -14.17 1.35 0.88
N LEU A 116 -14.63 1.50 2.12
CA LEU A 116 -15.75 0.71 2.67
C LEU A 116 -17.04 0.92 1.88
N ASN A 117 -17.30 2.15 1.41
CA ASN A 117 -18.45 2.42 0.55
C ASN A 117 -18.36 1.68 -0.80
N LEU A 118 -17.16 1.47 -1.35
CA LEU A 118 -16.98 0.63 -2.56
C LEU A 118 -17.25 -0.86 -2.25
N LEU A 119 -17.01 -1.30 -1.02
CA LEU A 119 -17.23 -2.67 -0.59
C LEU A 119 -18.70 -2.97 -0.28
N GLN A 120 -19.55 -1.98 -0.04
CA GLN A 120 -20.97 -2.25 0.19
C GLN A 120 -21.63 -2.92 -1.02
N PRO A 121 -22.57 -3.86 -0.82
CA PRO A 121 -23.40 -4.38 -1.90
C PRO A 121 -24.18 -3.23 -2.54
N LYS A 122 -24.30 -3.25 -3.87
CA LYS A 122 -25.21 -2.35 -4.59
C LYS A 122 -26.60 -2.93 -4.64
#